data_AF-A0A0E9LY53-F1
#
_entry.id   AF-A0A0E9LY53-F1
#
_cell.length_a   1.000
_cell.length_b   1.000
_cell.length_c   1.000
_cell.angle_alpha   90.00
_cell.angle_beta   90.00
_cell.angle_gamma   90.00
#
_symmetry.space_group_name_H-M   'P 1'
#
loop_
_entity.id
_entity.type
_entity.pdbx_description
1 polymer ?
#
loop_
_entity_poly.entity_id
_entity_poly.type
_entity_poly.pdbx_seq_one_letter_code
_entity_poly.pdbx_strand_id
1 'polypeptide(L)' 'MSIELKKSYKWSMVVPTSMGVRITPVNGQPVHSSDTFQMQATSAETNVASIASYLACR' A
#
# COMPACT_ATOMS: atom_id res chain seq x y z
N MET A 1 26.42 -10.23 3.24
CA MET A 1 26.18 -8.93 2.59
C MET A 1 25.69 -7.97 3.67
N SER A 2 26.50 -6.99 4.08
CA SER A 2 26.02 -5.85 4.87
C SER A 2 25.79 -4.68 3.94
N ILE A 3 24.56 -4.21 3.84
CA ILE A 3 24.26 -2.91 3.24
C ILE A 3 24.60 -1.86 4.30
N GLU A 4 25.58 -1.01 4.01
CA GLU A 4 25.87 0.17 4.83
C GLU A 4 24.97 1.33 4.40
N LEU A 5 23.97 1.65 5.24
CA LEU A 5 23.10 2.80 5.00
C LEU A 5 23.78 4.07 5.50
N LYS A 6 23.72 5.13 4.68
CA LYS A 6 24.24 6.46 5.05
C LYS A 6 23.54 6.94 6.33
N LYS A 7 24.31 7.40 7.32
CA LYS A 7 23.76 7.94 8.57
C LYS A 7 23.24 9.37 8.33
N SER A 8 22.19 9.77 9.07
CA SER A 8 21.59 11.11 9.03
C SER A 8 20.93 11.49 7.70
N TYR A 9 19.90 10.75 7.30
CA TYR A 9 19.00 11.10 6.18
C TYR A 9 17.71 11.77 6.68
N LYS A 10 17.07 12.55 5.81
CA LYS A 10 15.74 13.14 6.10
C LYS A 10 14.61 12.11 6.02
N TRP A 11 14.77 11.09 5.18
CA TRP A 11 13.79 10.03 4.93
C TRP A 11 14.52 8.68 4.90
N SER A 12 14.03 7.65 5.60
CA SER A 12 14.63 6.30 5.52
C SER A 12 14.18 5.53 4.28
N MET A 13 13.02 5.88 3.71
CA MET A 13 12.43 5.19 2.58
C MET A 13 11.58 6.16 1.74
N VAL A 14 11.74 6.09 0.42
CA VAL A 14 10.90 6.81 -0.55
C VAL A 14 10.39 5.79 -1.55
N VAL A 15 9.08 5.75 -1.75
CA VAL A 15 8.42 4.78 -2.62
C VAL A 15 7.57 5.52 -3.65
N PRO A 16 7.98 5.54 -4.94
CA PRO A 16 7.10 6.00 -5.99
C PRO A 16 5.95 5.00 -6.13
N THR A 17 4.72 5.50 -6.21
CA THR A 17 3.53 4.65 -6.23
C THR A 17 2.46 5.20 -7.16
N SER A 18 1.69 4.30 -7.76
CA SER A 18 0.49 4.56 -8.56
C SER A 18 -0.77 4.14 -7.77
N MET A 19 -0.89 4.59 -6.52
CA MET A 19 -2.01 4.22 -5.65
C MET A 19 -3.38 4.37 -6.33
N GLY A 20 -4.19 3.33 -6.21
CA GLY A 20 -5.57 3.30 -6.70
C GLY A 20 -6.56 2.94 -5.60
N VAL A 21 -7.85 3.15 -5.90
CA VAL A 21 -8.96 2.67 -5.07
C VAL A 21 -9.52 1.40 -5.70
N ARG A 22 -9.42 0.27 -4.99
CA ARG A 22 -10.08 -0.97 -5.36
C ARG A 22 -11.50 -0.96 -4.79
N ILE A 23 -12.48 -1.13 -5.66
CA ILE A 23 -13.87 -1.41 -5.27
C ILE A 23 -14.13 -2.91 -5.37
N THR A 24 -14.78 -3.47 -4.36
CA THR A 24 -15.15 -4.90 -4.36
C THR A 24 -16.61 -5.04 -3.92
N PRO A 25 -17.46 -5.66 -4.75
CA PRO A 25 -18.82 -6.00 -4.35
C PRO A 25 -18.87 -6.77 -3.04
N VAL A 26 -19.86 -6.48 -2.22
CA VAL A 26 -20.10 -7.27 -1.01
C VAL A 26 -20.58 -8.67 -1.39
N ASN A 27 -20.26 -9.66 -0.55
CA ASN A 27 -20.76 -11.04 -0.66
C ASN A 27 -20.48 -11.74 -2.00
N GLY A 28 -19.44 -11.33 -2.74
CA GLY A 28 -19.09 -11.94 -4.04
C GLY A 28 -20.12 -11.69 -5.14
N GLN A 29 -20.96 -10.66 -4.98
CA GLN A 29 -21.96 -10.31 -5.98
C GLN A 29 -21.30 -9.82 -7.29
N PRO A 30 -21.96 -10.00 -8.46
CA PRO A 30 -21.49 -9.43 -9.71
C PRO A 30 -21.48 -7.90 -9.67
N VAL A 31 -20.44 -7.28 -10.21
CA VAL A 31 -20.26 -5.81 -10.19
C VAL A 31 -21.47 -5.05 -10.75
N HIS A 32 -22.06 -5.54 -11.84
CA HIS A 32 -23.17 -4.86 -12.52
C HIS A 32 -24.52 -4.93 -11.77
N SER A 33 -24.64 -5.82 -10.78
CA SER A 33 -25.87 -6.04 -10.01
C SER A 33 -25.71 -5.67 -8.53
N SER A 34 -24.57 -5.07 -8.17
CA SER A 34 -24.24 -4.73 -6.79
C SER A 34 -24.45 -3.25 -6.56
N ASP A 35 -25.17 -2.91 -5.49
CA ASP A 35 -25.38 -1.52 -5.08
C ASP A 35 -24.42 -1.09 -3.96
N THR A 36 -23.75 -2.06 -3.30
CA THR A 36 -22.84 -1.82 -2.17
C THR A 36 -21.44 -2.36 -2.47
N PHE A 37 -20.44 -1.50 -2.27
CA PHE A 37 -19.03 -1.82 -2.52
C PHE A 37 -18.18 -1.48 -1.30
N GLN A 38 -17.25 -2.39 -0.97
CA GLN A 38 -16.15 -2.06 -0.06
C GLN A 38 -15.02 -1.41 -0.86
N MET A 39 -14.48 -0.32 -0.33
CA MET A 39 -13.40 0.44 -0.94
C MET A 39 -12.10 0.23 -0.16
N GLN A 40 -11.00 -0.03 -0.88
CA GLN A 40 -9.65 -0.10 -0.30
C GLN A 40 -8.68 0.74 -1.12
N ALA A 41 -7.96 1.67 -0.49
CA ALA A 41 -6.81 2.34 -1.11
C ALA A 41 -5.61 1.37 -1.06
N THR A 42 -5.11 0.94 -2.22
CA THR A 42 -4.07 -0.09 -2.27
C THR A 42 -3.23 0.02 -3.54
N SER A 43 -1.96 -0.36 -3.43
CA SER A 43 -1.04 -0.57 -4.55
C SER A 43 -0.01 -1.63 -4.15
N ALA A 44 0.69 -2.19 -5.14
CA ALA A 44 1.77 -3.14 -4.84
C ALA A 44 2.87 -2.49 -3.99
N GLU A 45 3.25 -1.25 -4.32
CA GLU A 45 4.36 -0.55 -3.68
C GLU A 45 4.00 -0.09 -2.26
N THR A 46 2.79 0.44 -2.06
CA THR A 46 2.34 0.88 -0.73
C THR A 46 2.04 -0.27 0.22
N ASN A 47 1.64 -1.43 -0.30
CA ASN A 47 1.50 -2.62 0.54
C ASN A 47 2.87 -3.05 1.11
N VAL A 48 3.96 -2.96 0.34
CA VAL A 48 5.31 -3.24 0.84
C VAL A 48 5.81 -2.11 1.76
N ALA A 49 5.61 -0.86 1.35
CA ALA A 49 6.02 0.32 2.13
C ALA A 49 5.33 0.36 3.50
N SER A 50 4.07 -0.04 3.57
CA SER A 50 3.30 -0.05 4.83
C SER A 50 3.86 -1.05 5.84
N ILE A 51 4.31 -2.23 5.41
CA ILE A 51 4.97 -3.21 6.28
C ILE A 51 6.26 -2.63 6.86
N ALA A 52 7.11 -2.07 6.01
CA ALA A 52 8.36 -1.45 6.47
C ALA A 52 8.10 -0.27 7.42
N SER A 53 7.10 0.56 7.10
CA SER A 53 6.69 1.69 7.94
C SER A 53 6.14 1.25 9.29
N TYR A 54 5.36 0.16 9.30
CA TYR A 54 4.82 -0.43 10.52
C TYR A 54 5.92 -1.01 11.42
N LEU A 55 6.97 -1.58 10.82
CA LEU A 55 8.13 -2.14 11.52
C LEU A 55 9.20 -1.09 11.91
N ALA A 56 8.86 0.20 11.87
CA ALA A 56 9.65 1.35 12.31
C ALA A 56 10.62 2.00 11.30
N CYS A 57 10.53 1.70 9.99
CA CYS A 57 11.14 2.57 8.98
C CYS A 57 10.34 3.88 8.88
N ARG A 58 10.98 5.04 9.09
CA ARG A 58 10.36 6.38 8.99
C ARG A 58 10.94 7.22 7.86
#